data_AF-A0A978VRH2-F1
#
_entry.id   AF-A0A978VRH2-F1
#
_cell.length_a   1.000
_cell.length_b   1.000
_cell.length_c   1.000
_cell.angle_alpha   90.00
_cell.angle_beta   90.00
_cell.angle_gamma   90.00
#
_symmetry.space_group_name_H-M   'P 1'
#
loop_
_entity.id
_entity.type
_entity.pdbx_description
1 polymer ?
#
loop_
_entity_poly.entity_id
_entity_poly.type
_entity_poly.pdbx_seq_one_letter_code
_entity_poly.pdbx_strand_id
1 'polypeptide(L)'
;MKTGREKTLEDQDIPRLSEADRAESRYLLFMEQVDKQKQTDPSSQRSILKAIILSHLKEIFASGFFALLKIVTVSAGPLLLNAFILVPEGKESFKYEGYVLAMSLFLTKFTASLSQRQWYLRTRLTGMKVRSLLTAAIYKKQSRLSNAATLMHSNVGLATIAALVVVILTVICNAPLGRLQHKFQTKLMVAQDDRLKASSEALVNMKVLKLYALETHFKSVIEKLRNVEYKWLWSVQLRKAYNILIFWSSPVLVSCATFGACYFLNVPLHANNVFTFIATLRLVQEPITSIPDVVGVFIQSKVSFARIINFIEAPELQTESVRIKCNLETVNRNIIIFSADFSWEENLAKPSLRNIHLQVGCGERMAICGEVGSGKSTLLAAILGEVPNVRGNIQVYGKIAYVS
;
A
#
# COMPACT_ATOMS: atom_id res chain seq x y z
N MET A 1 14.36 -11.92 23.15
CA MET A 1 14.91 -13.15 22.54
C MET A 1 15.22 -14.22 23.57
N LYS A 2 15.97 -13.94 24.64
CA LYS A 2 16.22 -14.90 25.73
C LYS A 2 14.90 -15.46 26.33
N THR A 3 13.97 -14.58 26.68
CA THR A 3 12.64 -14.95 27.18
C THR A 3 11.85 -15.83 26.21
N GLY A 4 11.91 -15.55 24.91
CA GLY A 4 11.24 -16.37 23.88
C GLY A 4 11.90 -17.72 23.60
N ARG A 5 13.11 -17.96 24.13
CA ARG A 5 13.75 -19.29 24.14
C ARG A 5 13.31 -20.11 25.34
N GLU A 6 13.01 -19.45 26.46
CA GLU A 6 12.65 -20.08 27.74
C GLU A 6 11.14 -20.34 27.85
N LYS A 7 10.30 -19.46 27.27
CA LYS A 7 8.85 -19.62 27.23
C LYS A 7 8.26 -19.15 25.90
N THR A 8 7.08 -19.69 25.56
CA THR A 8 6.23 -19.12 24.52
C THR A 8 5.81 -17.72 24.95
N LEU A 9 6.01 -16.73 24.07
CA LEU A 9 5.69 -15.34 24.36
C LEU A 9 4.18 -15.12 24.33
N GLU A 10 3.67 -14.41 25.33
CA GLU A 10 2.27 -13.97 25.42
C GLU A 10 2.16 -12.47 25.11
N ASP A 11 0.95 -11.97 24.87
CA ASP A 11 0.71 -10.55 24.52
C ASP A 11 1.25 -9.57 25.57
N GLN A 12 1.27 -9.99 26.84
CA GLN A 12 1.84 -9.21 27.95
C GLN A 12 3.37 -9.05 27.88
N ASP A 13 4.08 -9.96 27.20
CA ASP A 13 5.53 -9.90 27.03
C ASP A 13 5.95 -8.95 25.90
N ILE A 14 4.99 -8.47 25.10
CA ILE A 14 5.25 -7.56 23.98
C ILE A 14 5.30 -6.13 24.51
N PRO A 15 6.42 -5.40 24.32
CA PRO A 15 6.54 -4.04 24.81
C PRO A 15 5.53 -3.11 24.12
N ARG A 16 4.94 -2.21 24.91
CA ARG A 16 4.05 -1.18 24.37
C ARG A 16 4.81 -0.24 23.45
N LEU A 17 4.14 0.19 22.39
CA LEU A 17 4.70 1.12 21.42
C LEU A 17 4.90 2.51 22.06
N SER A 18 6.00 3.18 21.70
CA SER A 18 6.24 4.57 22.09
C SER A 18 5.10 5.47 21.62
N GLU A 19 4.77 6.50 22.40
CA GLU A 19 3.67 7.42 22.09
C GLU A 19 3.85 8.10 20.73
N ALA A 20 5.08 8.48 20.38
CA ALA A 20 5.39 9.09 19.10
C ALA A 20 5.13 8.17 17.89
N ASP A 21 5.07 6.85 18.10
CA ASP A 21 4.85 5.86 17.04
C ASP A 21 3.41 5.31 17.02
N ARG A 22 2.54 5.74 17.93
CA ARG A 22 1.13 5.38 17.93
C ARG A 22 0.39 5.96 16.71
N ALA A 23 -0.62 5.22 16.24
CA ALA A 23 -1.42 5.59 15.08
C ALA A 23 -2.10 6.96 15.25
N GLU A 24 -2.62 7.23 16.45
CA GLU A 24 -3.30 8.49 16.80
C GLU A 24 -2.37 9.69 16.68
N SER A 25 -1.22 9.67 17.34
CA SER A 25 -0.23 10.75 17.31
C SER A 25 0.26 11.02 15.88
N ARG A 26 0.48 9.95 15.08
CA ARG A 26 0.87 10.08 13.67
C ARG A 26 -0.24 10.68 12.80
N TYR A 27 -1.48 10.27 13.03
CA TYR A 27 -2.64 10.82 12.33
C TYR A 27 -2.85 12.30 12.65
N LEU A 28 -2.66 12.72 13.90
CA LEU A 28 -2.74 14.13 14.30
C LEU A 28 -1.65 14.98 13.63
N LEU A 29 -0.40 14.51 13.62
CA LEU A 29 0.71 15.19 12.92
C LEU A 29 0.46 15.33 11.42
N PHE A 30 -0.14 14.32 10.80
CA PHE A 30 -0.54 14.37 9.39
C PHE A 30 -1.64 15.42 9.16
N MET A 31 -2.68 15.45 10.00
CA MET A 31 -3.75 16.43 9.90
C MET A 31 -3.23 17.86 10.08
N GLU A 32 -2.36 18.09 11.04
CA GLU A 32 -1.70 19.39 11.24
C GLU A 32 -0.94 19.84 9.97
N GLN A 33 -0.26 18.91 9.30
CA GLN A 33 0.47 19.20 8.07
C GLN A 33 -0.47 19.49 6.88
N VAL A 34 -1.59 18.77 6.80
CA VAL A 34 -2.65 19.03 5.80
C VAL A 34 -3.28 20.40 6.02
N ASP A 35 -3.51 20.80 7.26
CA ASP A 35 -4.08 22.11 7.62
C ASP A 35 -3.09 23.26 7.34
N LYS A 36 -1.80 23.07 7.62
CA LYS A 36 -0.74 24.02 7.23
C LYS A 36 -0.68 24.21 5.71
N GLN A 37 -0.82 23.12 4.95
CA GLN A 37 -0.84 23.20 3.49
C GLN A 37 -2.08 23.97 2.99
N LYS A 38 -3.24 23.81 3.64
CA LYS A 38 -4.47 24.55 3.33
C LYS A 38 -4.33 26.06 3.56
N GLN A 39 -3.59 26.48 4.57
CA GLN A 39 -3.36 27.90 4.87
C GLN A 39 -2.40 28.56 3.87
N THR A 40 -1.48 27.77 3.28
CA THR A 40 -0.43 28.30 2.41
C THR A 40 -0.89 28.44 0.95
N ASP A 41 -1.74 27.53 0.46
CA ASP A 41 -2.27 27.55 -0.90
C ASP A 41 -3.77 27.11 -0.93
N PRO A 42 -4.73 28.06 -0.89
CA PRO A 42 -6.16 27.73 -0.92
C PRO A 42 -6.67 27.26 -2.30
N SER A 43 -5.93 27.53 -3.39
CA SER A 43 -6.31 27.18 -4.77
C SER A 43 -5.64 25.91 -5.31
N SER A 44 -4.66 25.35 -4.59
CA SER A 44 -3.91 24.16 -5.04
C SER A 44 -4.65 22.88 -4.66
N GLN A 45 -4.85 21.99 -5.63
CA GLN A 45 -5.46 20.68 -5.43
C GLN A 45 -4.75 19.93 -4.29
N ARG A 46 -5.54 19.38 -3.36
CA ARG A 46 -5.12 18.79 -2.08
C ARG A 46 -4.12 17.64 -2.31
N SER A 47 -2.82 17.93 -2.37
CA SER A 47 -1.83 16.87 -2.60
C SER A 47 -1.54 16.13 -1.29
N ILE A 48 -2.41 15.18 -0.93
CA ILE A 48 -2.26 14.26 0.21
C ILE A 48 -0.88 13.57 0.18
N LEU A 49 -0.41 13.24 -1.02
CA LEU A 49 0.90 12.63 -1.24
C LEU A 49 2.05 13.56 -0.79
N LYS A 50 1.96 14.87 -1.08
CA LYS A 50 2.94 15.86 -0.63
C LYS A 50 2.95 15.97 0.90
N ALA A 51 1.78 15.96 1.54
CA ALA A 51 1.67 15.98 3.00
C ALA A 51 2.35 14.75 3.64
N ILE A 52 2.10 13.54 3.12
CA ILE A 52 2.74 12.31 3.62
C ILE A 52 4.27 12.37 3.48
N ILE A 53 4.78 12.81 2.32
CA ILE A 53 6.23 12.94 2.09
C ILE A 53 6.84 13.94 3.09
N LEU A 54 6.18 15.08 3.29
CA LEU A 54 6.68 16.14 4.16
C LEU A 54 6.69 15.70 5.64
N SER A 55 5.68 14.95 6.08
CA SER A 55 5.62 14.37 7.44
C SER A 55 6.75 13.38 7.74
N HIS A 56 7.28 12.69 6.71
CA HIS A 56 8.34 11.68 6.86
C HIS A 56 9.69 12.11 6.27
N LEU A 57 9.83 13.36 5.86
CA LEU A 57 11.00 13.87 5.11
C LEU A 57 12.32 13.62 5.84
N LYS A 58 12.39 13.95 7.13
CA LYS A 58 13.60 13.78 7.96
C LYS A 58 14.05 12.31 8.01
N GLU A 59 13.10 11.39 8.10
CA GLU A 59 13.36 9.94 8.17
C GLU A 59 13.85 9.42 6.81
N ILE A 60 13.27 9.92 5.72
CA ILE A 60 13.68 9.61 4.34
C ILE A 60 15.12 10.08 4.11
N PHE A 61 15.46 11.32 4.44
CA PHE A 61 16.83 11.84 4.30
C PHE A 61 17.85 11.03 5.11
N ALA A 62 17.54 10.72 6.37
CA ALA A 62 18.41 9.90 7.21
C ALA A 62 18.60 8.49 6.60
N SER A 63 17.55 7.88 6.04
CA SER A 63 17.67 6.59 5.36
C SER A 63 18.51 6.67 4.08
N GLY A 64 18.39 7.77 3.32
CA GLY A 64 19.17 8.03 2.11
C GLY A 64 20.66 8.19 2.40
N PHE A 65 21.02 8.82 3.51
CA PHE A 65 22.41 8.94 3.96
C PHE A 65 23.06 7.57 4.21
N PHE A 66 22.38 6.67 4.94
CA PHE A 66 22.90 5.32 5.16
C PHE A 66 22.91 4.46 3.89
N ALA A 67 22.00 4.69 2.95
CA ALA A 67 22.04 4.03 1.65
C ALA A 67 23.28 4.48 0.84
N LEU A 68 23.54 5.79 0.80
CA LEU A 68 24.71 6.37 0.14
C LEU A 68 26.01 5.85 0.76
N LEU A 69 26.12 5.88 2.09
CA LEU A 69 27.28 5.39 2.82
C LEU A 69 27.54 3.89 2.54
N LYS A 70 26.48 3.08 2.41
CA LYS A 70 26.60 1.67 1.99
C LYS A 70 27.15 1.56 0.57
N ILE A 71 26.66 2.37 -0.38
CA ILE A 71 27.12 2.32 -1.78
C ILE A 71 28.61 2.65 -1.86
N VAL A 72 29.04 3.75 -1.21
CA VAL A 72 30.44 4.18 -1.22
C VAL A 72 31.36 3.11 -0.62
N THR A 73 31.01 2.57 0.55
CA THR A 73 31.82 1.54 1.23
C THR A 73 31.85 0.21 0.47
N VAL A 74 30.75 -0.19 -0.17
CA VAL A 74 30.72 -1.40 -0.99
C VAL A 74 31.56 -1.25 -2.25
N SER A 75 31.53 -0.08 -2.91
CA SER A 75 32.34 0.22 -4.11
C SER A 75 33.84 0.33 -3.81
N ALA A 76 34.24 0.72 -2.59
CA ALA A 76 35.64 0.72 -2.17
C ALA A 76 36.22 -0.72 -2.04
N GLY A 77 35.36 -1.72 -1.86
CA GLY A 77 35.77 -3.12 -1.63
C GLY A 77 36.66 -3.72 -2.72
N PRO A 78 36.27 -3.70 -4.01
CA PRO A 78 37.10 -4.23 -5.09
C PRO A 78 38.43 -3.48 -5.27
N LEU A 79 38.46 -2.16 -5.03
CA LEU A 79 39.70 -1.38 -5.12
C LEU A 79 40.70 -1.78 -4.02
N LEU A 80 40.21 -1.92 -2.78
CA LEU A 80 41.02 -2.39 -1.66
C LEU A 80 41.46 -3.85 -1.84
N LEU A 81 40.60 -4.69 -2.43
CA LEU A 81 40.94 -6.07 -2.75
C LEU A 81 42.05 -6.14 -3.82
N ASN A 82 41.99 -5.28 -4.84
CA ASN A 82 43.02 -5.18 -5.87
C ASN A 82 44.39 -4.85 -5.26
N ALA A 83 44.44 -3.80 -4.44
CA ALA A 83 45.65 -3.39 -3.72
C ALA A 83 46.17 -4.51 -2.80
N PHE A 84 45.26 -5.21 -2.10
CA PHE A 84 45.63 -6.31 -1.20
C PHE A 84 46.25 -7.51 -1.93
N ILE A 85 45.81 -7.81 -3.16
CA ILE A 85 46.36 -8.92 -3.96
C ILE A 85 47.74 -8.54 -4.56
N LEU A 86 48.00 -7.25 -4.81
CA LEU A 86 49.28 -6.76 -5.34
C LEU A 86 50.43 -6.84 -4.32
N VAL A 87 50.13 -6.83 -3.03
CA VAL A 87 51.11 -6.93 -1.93
C VAL A 87 51.87 -8.27 -1.97
N PRO A 88 51.20 -9.45 -1.97
CA PRO A 88 51.86 -10.75 -2.17
C PRO A 88 52.61 -10.93 -3.50
N GLU A 89 52.25 -10.16 -4.53
CA GLU A 89 52.95 -10.17 -5.83
C GLU A 89 54.28 -9.38 -5.80
N GLY A 90 54.68 -8.83 -4.64
CA GLY A 90 55.95 -8.14 -4.43
C GLY A 90 55.93 -6.64 -4.77
N LYS A 91 54.74 -6.05 -5.01
CA LYS A 91 54.57 -4.61 -5.28
C LYS A 91 54.21 -3.83 -4.00
N GLU A 92 54.93 -4.08 -2.92
CA GLU A 92 54.74 -3.36 -1.66
C GLU A 92 55.43 -1.99 -1.71
N SER A 93 54.70 -0.94 -1.36
CA SER A 93 55.24 0.41 -1.14
C SER A 93 55.82 0.57 0.25
N PHE A 94 55.32 -0.17 1.26
CA PHE A 94 55.84 -0.13 2.63
C PHE A 94 55.61 -1.44 3.41
N LYS A 95 56.47 -1.70 4.41
CA LYS A 95 56.57 -2.96 5.17
C LYS A 95 55.28 -3.46 5.86
N TYR A 96 54.31 -2.57 6.12
CA TYR A 96 53.06 -2.91 6.81
C TYR A 96 51.82 -2.74 5.93
N GLU A 97 52.00 -2.60 4.63
CA GLU A 97 50.91 -2.30 3.69
C GLU A 97 49.81 -3.37 3.70
N GLY A 98 50.19 -4.65 3.72
CA GLY A 98 49.23 -5.76 3.81
C GLY A 98 48.34 -5.69 5.07
N TYR A 99 48.92 -5.34 6.23
CA TYR A 99 48.17 -5.21 7.48
C TYR A 99 47.23 -4.00 7.47
N VAL A 100 47.68 -2.87 6.93
CA VAL A 100 46.86 -1.66 6.79
C VAL A 100 45.69 -1.93 5.83
N LEU A 101 45.94 -2.59 4.71
CA LEU A 101 44.90 -2.95 3.75
C LEU A 101 43.89 -3.95 4.33
N ALA A 102 44.35 -4.97 5.07
CA ALA A 102 43.46 -5.92 5.75
C ALA A 102 42.55 -5.22 6.78
N MET A 103 43.11 -4.33 7.60
CA MET A 103 42.33 -3.52 8.56
C MET A 103 41.36 -2.58 7.85
N SER A 104 41.76 -1.97 6.73
CA SER A 104 40.88 -1.10 5.94
C SER A 104 39.72 -1.88 5.31
N LEU A 105 39.94 -3.10 4.83
CA LEU A 105 38.92 -4.01 4.32
C LEU A 105 37.93 -4.39 5.41
N PHE A 106 38.43 -4.74 6.60
CA PHE A 106 37.60 -5.04 7.76
C PHE A 106 36.71 -3.86 8.14
N LEU A 107 37.30 -2.66 8.29
CA LEU A 107 36.57 -1.45 8.69
C LEU A 107 35.54 -1.03 7.64
N THR A 108 35.88 -1.16 6.36
CA THR A 108 34.98 -0.90 5.23
C THR A 108 33.77 -1.84 5.27
N LYS A 109 33.99 -3.15 5.48
CA LYS A 109 32.90 -4.13 5.59
C LYS A 109 32.06 -3.95 6.85
N PHE A 110 32.67 -3.59 7.97
CA PHE A 110 31.96 -3.27 9.21
C PHE A 110 31.02 -2.07 9.01
N THR A 111 31.54 -0.98 8.43
CA THR A 111 30.77 0.23 8.15
C THR A 111 29.64 -0.04 7.15
N ALA A 112 29.92 -0.80 6.08
CA ALA A 112 28.90 -1.21 5.11
C ALA A 112 27.77 -2.02 5.78
N SER A 113 28.11 -2.99 6.63
CA SER A 113 27.14 -3.83 7.36
C SER A 113 26.28 -3.01 8.32
N LEU A 114 26.90 -2.10 9.09
CA LEU A 114 26.18 -1.20 9.98
C LEU A 114 25.25 -0.27 9.21
N SER A 115 25.75 0.35 8.14
CA SER A 115 24.98 1.24 7.28
C SER A 115 23.77 0.54 6.65
N GLN A 116 23.97 -0.69 6.14
CA GLN A 116 22.92 -1.51 5.58
C GLN A 116 21.83 -1.84 6.60
N ARG A 117 22.20 -2.24 7.81
CA ARG A 117 21.24 -2.54 8.89
C ARG A 117 20.44 -1.31 9.28
N GLN A 118 21.09 -0.16 9.44
CA GLN A 118 20.43 1.10 9.78
C GLN A 118 19.48 1.56 8.66
N TRP A 119 19.90 1.47 7.40
CA TRP A 119 19.05 1.74 6.25
C TRP A 119 17.80 0.86 6.26
N TYR A 120 17.96 -0.47 6.35
CA TYR A 120 16.81 -1.39 6.35
C TYR A 120 15.85 -1.17 7.51
N LEU A 121 16.38 -0.98 8.73
CA LEU A 121 15.54 -0.75 9.90
C LEU A 121 14.73 0.54 9.73
N ARG A 122 15.37 1.63 9.33
CA ARG A 122 14.70 2.93 9.16
C ARG A 122 13.66 2.89 8.06
N THR A 123 13.97 2.33 6.89
CA THR A 123 13.01 2.20 5.79
C THR A 123 11.81 1.33 6.19
N ARG A 124 12.03 0.23 6.93
CA ARG A 124 10.93 -0.61 7.44
C ARG A 124 10.07 0.12 8.47
N LEU A 125 10.68 0.85 9.41
CA LEU A 125 9.96 1.65 10.40
C LEU A 125 9.11 2.74 9.74
N THR A 126 9.67 3.48 8.78
CA THR A 126 8.90 4.50 8.03
C THR A 126 7.76 3.87 7.24
N GLY A 127 7.97 2.72 6.60
CA GLY A 127 6.90 1.98 5.93
C GLY A 127 5.75 1.57 6.87
N MET A 128 6.07 1.09 8.08
CA MET A 128 5.06 0.77 9.09
C MET A 128 4.31 2.00 9.60
N LYS A 129 5.01 3.13 9.78
CA LYS A 129 4.40 4.41 10.18
C LYS A 129 3.40 4.90 9.12
N VAL A 130 3.80 4.90 7.85
CA VAL A 130 2.92 5.28 6.73
C VAL A 130 1.70 4.34 6.67
N ARG A 131 1.89 3.02 6.84
CA ARG A 131 0.77 2.06 6.87
C ARG A 131 -0.19 2.31 8.03
N SER A 132 0.33 2.57 9.22
CA SER A 132 -0.47 2.87 10.41
C SER A 132 -1.31 4.15 10.21
N LEU A 133 -0.67 5.20 9.69
CA LEU A 133 -1.31 6.47 9.33
C LEU A 133 -2.43 6.28 8.30
N LEU A 134 -2.14 5.60 7.19
CA LEU A 134 -3.11 5.37 6.12
C LEU A 134 -4.29 4.53 6.62
N THR A 135 -4.04 3.50 7.42
CA THR A 135 -5.10 2.69 8.04
C THR A 135 -6.01 3.55 8.92
N ALA A 136 -5.44 4.42 9.76
CA ALA A 136 -6.23 5.33 10.60
C ALA A 136 -7.04 6.33 9.76
N ALA A 137 -6.45 6.88 8.70
CA ALA A 137 -7.12 7.80 7.78
C ALA A 137 -8.28 7.12 7.03
N ILE A 138 -8.05 5.91 6.52
CA ILE A 138 -9.08 5.11 5.84
C ILE A 138 -10.22 4.78 6.81
N TYR A 139 -9.90 4.31 8.02
CA TYR A 139 -10.91 3.97 9.01
C TYR A 139 -11.79 5.17 9.40
N LYS A 140 -11.16 6.32 9.66
CA LYS A 140 -11.90 7.54 10.01
C LYS A 140 -12.73 8.08 8.84
N LYS A 141 -12.26 7.89 7.61
CA LYS A 141 -13.03 8.22 6.40
C LYS A 141 -14.20 7.25 6.19
N GLN A 142 -13.99 5.95 6.42
CA GLN A 142 -15.02 4.92 6.30
C GLN A 142 -16.20 5.19 7.25
N SER A 143 -15.95 5.68 8.47
CA SER A 143 -17.00 6.08 9.40
C SER A 143 -17.80 7.33 9.00
N ARG A 144 -17.40 8.02 7.91
CA ARG A 144 -18.03 9.27 7.43
C ARG A 144 -18.51 9.19 5.98
N LEU A 145 -18.32 8.03 5.33
CA LEU A 145 -18.63 7.86 3.92
C LEU A 145 -20.16 7.79 3.72
N SER A 146 -20.65 8.48 2.70
CA SER A 146 -22.04 8.31 2.23
C SER A 146 -22.17 7.06 1.37
N ASN A 147 -23.34 6.41 1.43
CA ASN A 147 -23.70 5.31 0.53
C ASN A 147 -23.82 5.75 -0.95
N ALA A 148 -23.70 7.06 -1.25
CA ALA A 148 -23.80 7.61 -2.61
C ALA A 148 -22.45 7.71 -3.37
N ALA A 149 -21.35 7.12 -2.89
CA ALA A 149 -20.06 7.21 -3.57
C ALA A 149 -19.89 6.19 -4.73
N THR A 150 -20.68 6.33 -5.78
CA THR A 150 -20.40 5.65 -7.06
C THR A 150 -20.54 6.64 -8.22
N LEU A 151 -19.43 6.81 -8.95
CA LEU A 151 -19.25 7.61 -10.18
C LEU A 151 -18.77 9.06 -10.00
N MET A 152 -17.45 9.21 -9.84
CA MET A 152 -16.76 10.37 -10.43
C MET A 152 -15.66 9.85 -11.37
N HIS A 153 -15.98 9.83 -12.66
CA HIS A 153 -15.01 9.83 -13.75
C HIS A 153 -15.12 11.18 -14.45
N SER A 154 -14.08 12.01 -14.36
CA SER A 154 -13.47 12.71 -15.50
C SER A 154 -12.45 13.74 -15.01
N ASN A 155 -11.50 14.04 -15.90
CA ASN A 155 -10.53 15.13 -15.90
C ASN A 155 -9.23 14.87 -15.12
N VAL A 156 -8.34 14.12 -15.78
CA VAL A 156 -6.90 14.23 -15.53
C VAL A 156 -6.27 14.91 -16.76
N GLY A 157 -5.74 16.11 -16.53
CA GLY A 157 -5.21 17.01 -17.56
C GLY A 157 -3.82 16.64 -18.11
N LEU A 158 -3.35 17.56 -18.95
CA LEU A 158 -2.16 17.52 -19.84
C LEU A 158 -0.82 17.13 -19.19
N ALA A 159 -0.72 17.08 -17.85
CA ALA A 159 0.44 16.55 -17.12
C ALA A 159 0.65 15.03 -17.27
N THR A 160 -0.35 14.31 -17.78
CA THR A 160 -0.27 12.88 -18.12
C THR A 160 0.65 12.60 -19.31
N ILE A 161 0.86 13.56 -20.22
CA ILE A 161 1.59 13.35 -21.47
C ILE A 161 3.11 13.23 -21.24
N ALA A 162 3.69 14.01 -20.32
CA ALA A 162 5.11 13.89 -19.95
C ALA A 162 5.40 12.60 -19.16
N ALA A 163 4.46 12.19 -18.28
CA ALA A 163 4.52 10.89 -17.62
C ALA A 163 4.32 9.73 -18.61
N LEU A 164 3.50 9.91 -19.65
CA LEU A 164 3.27 8.94 -20.71
C LEU A 164 4.54 8.67 -21.50
N VAL A 165 5.35 9.69 -21.80
CA VAL A 165 6.61 9.52 -22.57
C VAL A 165 7.66 8.73 -21.78
N VAL A 166 7.83 9.02 -20.48
CA VAL A 166 8.76 8.25 -19.61
C VAL A 166 8.25 6.83 -19.37
N VAL A 167 6.93 6.64 -19.24
CA VAL A 167 6.29 5.32 -19.18
C VAL A 167 6.44 4.58 -20.50
N ILE A 168 6.28 5.22 -21.65
CA ILE A 168 6.46 4.61 -22.97
C ILE A 168 7.91 4.14 -23.14
N LEU A 169 8.90 4.95 -22.76
CA LEU A 169 10.32 4.60 -22.88
C LEU A 169 10.72 3.42 -21.95
N THR A 170 10.25 3.43 -20.70
CA THR A 170 10.49 2.35 -19.73
C THR A 170 9.69 1.08 -20.04
N VAL A 171 8.49 1.24 -20.61
CA VAL A 171 7.67 0.15 -21.13
C VAL A 171 8.33 -0.44 -22.36
N ILE A 172 8.88 0.30 -23.32
CA ILE A 172 9.49 -0.31 -24.52
C ILE A 172 10.69 -1.22 -24.14
N CYS A 173 11.55 -0.80 -23.21
CA CYS A 173 12.69 -1.60 -22.79
C CYS A 173 12.33 -2.84 -21.95
N ASN A 174 11.22 -2.82 -21.19
CA ASN A 174 10.81 -3.92 -20.30
C ASN A 174 9.49 -4.61 -20.70
N ALA A 175 8.81 -4.16 -21.76
CA ALA A 175 7.45 -4.53 -22.15
C ALA A 175 7.24 -6.01 -22.43
N PRO A 176 8.08 -6.70 -23.21
CA PRO A 176 7.76 -8.07 -23.58
C PRO A 176 7.79 -9.01 -22.37
N LEU A 177 8.77 -8.82 -21.47
CA LEU A 177 8.84 -9.58 -20.21
C LEU A 177 7.73 -9.16 -19.24
N GLY A 178 7.55 -7.85 -19.02
CA GLY A 178 6.59 -7.31 -18.06
C GLY A 178 5.13 -7.58 -18.44
N ARG A 179 4.76 -7.42 -19.73
CA ARG A 179 3.38 -7.65 -20.22
C ARG A 179 2.97 -9.10 -20.06
N LEU A 180 3.89 -10.03 -20.35
CA LEU A 180 3.61 -11.46 -20.24
C LEU A 180 3.54 -11.89 -18.76
N GLN A 181 4.45 -11.41 -17.91
CA GLN A 181 4.40 -11.62 -16.45
C GLN A 181 3.13 -11.04 -15.83
N HIS A 182 2.76 -9.81 -16.19
CA HIS A 182 1.53 -9.16 -15.75
C HIS A 182 0.29 -9.95 -16.19
N LYS A 183 0.21 -10.36 -17.46
CA LYS A 183 -0.93 -11.15 -17.98
C LYS A 183 -1.14 -12.42 -17.16
N PHE A 184 -0.08 -13.17 -16.84
CA PHE A 184 -0.17 -14.36 -16.01
C PHE A 184 -0.52 -14.05 -14.55
N GLN A 185 0.06 -13.00 -13.95
CA GLN A 185 -0.29 -12.59 -12.58
C GLN A 185 -1.74 -12.11 -12.47
N THR A 186 -2.26 -11.34 -13.43
CA THR A 186 -3.67 -10.91 -13.43
C THR A 186 -4.60 -12.11 -13.53
N LYS A 187 -4.29 -13.09 -14.39
CA LYS A 187 -5.08 -14.32 -14.50
C LYS A 187 -5.04 -15.16 -13.21
N LEU A 188 -3.89 -15.21 -12.54
CA LEU A 188 -3.77 -15.84 -11.23
C LEU A 188 -4.62 -15.12 -10.17
N MET A 189 -4.56 -13.79 -10.11
CA MET A 189 -5.34 -12.99 -9.16
C MET A 189 -6.85 -13.19 -9.32
N VAL A 190 -7.35 -13.17 -10.56
CA VAL A 190 -8.78 -13.45 -10.83
C VAL A 190 -9.18 -14.84 -10.34
N ALA A 191 -8.37 -15.86 -10.65
CA ALA A 191 -8.65 -17.23 -10.18
C ALA A 191 -8.59 -17.38 -8.65
N GLN A 192 -7.71 -16.61 -7.99
CA GLN A 192 -7.62 -16.56 -6.53
C GLN A 192 -8.83 -15.88 -5.90
N ASP A 193 -9.29 -14.77 -6.46
CA ASP A 193 -10.48 -14.05 -6.00
C ASP A 193 -11.73 -14.92 -6.13
N ASP A 194 -11.92 -15.61 -7.26
CA ASP A 194 -13.04 -16.54 -7.46
C ASP A 194 -13.04 -17.67 -6.41
N ARG A 195 -11.87 -18.27 -6.13
CA ARG A 195 -11.74 -19.32 -5.11
C ARG A 195 -12.00 -18.78 -3.70
N LEU A 196 -11.46 -17.62 -3.36
CA LEU A 196 -11.64 -17.00 -2.04
C LEU A 196 -13.09 -16.62 -1.80
N LYS A 197 -13.76 -16.07 -2.82
CA LYS A 197 -15.18 -15.76 -2.79
C LYS A 197 -16.02 -17.01 -2.52
N ALA A 198 -15.85 -18.05 -3.33
CA ALA A 198 -16.59 -19.31 -3.16
C ALA A 198 -16.32 -19.97 -1.79
N SER A 199 -15.07 -19.91 -1.30
CA SER A 199 -14.71 -20.44 0.02
C SER A 199 -15.37 -19.64 1.16
N SER A 200 -15.39 -18.31 1.04
CA SER A 200 -16.03 -17.42 2.01
C SER A 200 -17.55 -17.64 2.05
N GLU A 201 -18.20 -17.73 0.89
CA GLU A 201 -19.65 -18.00 0.79
C GLU A 201 -20.04 -19.34 1.42
N ALA A 202 -19.22 -20.39 1.21
CA ALA A 202 -19.43 -21.69 1.82
C ALA A 202 -19.26 -21.66 3.36
N LEU A 203 -18.27 -20.92 3.87
CA LEU A 203 -18.03 -20.80 5.32
C LEU A 203 -19.14 -20.02 6.03
N VAL A 204 -19.58 -18.90 5.45
CA VAL A 204 -20.69 -18.08 5.99
C VAL A 204 -21.98 -18.89 6.06
N ASN A 205 -22.24 -19.73 5.05
CA ASN A 205 -23.48 -20.52 4.96
C ASN A 205 -23.31 -21.98 5.42
N MET A 206 -22.27 -22.30 6.20
CA MET A 206 -21.89 -23.69 6.54
C MET A 206 -23.05 -24.50 7.15
N LYS A 207 -23.87 -23.88 8.01
CA LYS A 207 -25.02 -24.55 8.62
C LYS A 207 -26.04 -25.01 7.57
N VAL A 208 -26.30 -24.19 6.57
CA VAL A 208 -27.21 -24.51 5.46
C VAL A 208 -26.64 -25.63 4.60
N LEU A 209 -25.35 -25.56 4.27
CA LEU A 209 -24.68 -26.61 3.50
C LEU A 209 -24.77 -27.98 4.20
N LYS A 210 -24.62 -28.01 5.53
CA LYS A 210 -24.78 -29.22 6.35
C LYS A 210 -26.21 -29.75 6.35
N LEU A 211 -27.20 -28.87 6.49
CA LEU A 211 -28.62 -29.24 6.49
C LEU A 211 -29.03 -29.94 5.19
N TYR A 212 -28.47 -29.50 4.05
CA TYR A 212 -28.74 -30.09 2.74
C TYR A 212 -27.73 -31.16 2.29
N ALA A 213 -26.76 -31.53 3.15
CA ALA A 213 -25.67 -32.46 2.82
C ALA A 213 -24.90 -32.12 1.52
N LEU A 214 -24.74 -30.82 1.22
CA LEU A 214 -24.11 -30.32 -0.02
C LEU A 214 -22.58 -30.17 0.08
N GLU A 215 -21.96 -30.63 1.17
CA GLU A 215 -20.53 -30.45 1.44
C GLU A 215 -19.63 -31.04 0.35
N THR A 216 -19.96 -32.24 -0.13
CA THR A 216 -19.21 -32.93 -1.19
C THR A 216 -19.32 -32.20 -2.53
N HIS A 217 -20.50 -31.67 -2.85
CA HIS A 217 -20.73 -30.86 -4.04
C HIS A 217 -19.89 -29.58 -4.00
N PHE A 218 -19.96 -28.81 -2.90
CA PHE A 218 -19.17 -27.59 -2.74
C PHE A 218 -17.66 -27.85 -2.70
N LYS A 219 -17.22 -28.97 -2.10
CA LYS A 219 -15.82 -29.41 -2.17
C LYS A 219 -15.37 -29.59 -3.61
N SER A 220 -16.15 -30.29 -4.44
CA SER A 220 -15.83 -30.47 -5.87
C SER A 220 -15.77 -29.14 -6.63
N VAL A 221 -16.65 -28.19 -6.33
CA VAL A 221 -16.62 -26.84 -6.91
C VAL A 221 -15.30 -26.12 -6.56
N ILE A 222 -14.89 -26.16 -5.28
CA ILE A 222 -13.65 -25.54 -4.82
C ILE A 222 -12.42 -26.22 -5.45
N GLU A 223 -12.41 -27.56 -5.57
CA GLU A 223 -11.33 -28.30 -6.23
C GLU A 223 -11.18 -27.93 -7.71
N LYS A 224 -12.29 -27.75 -8.44
CA LYS A 224 -12.27 -27.26 -9.82
C LYS A 224 -11.63 -25.88 -9.93
N LEU A 225 -12.01 -24.93 -9.05
CA LEU A 225 -11.40 -23.61 -8.99
C LEU A 225 -9.91 -23.68 -8.63
N ARG A 226 -9.53 -24.58 -7.71
CA ARG A 226 -8.14 -24.81 -7.30
C ARG A 226 -7.26 -25.30 -8.45
N ASN A 227 -7.77 -26.18 -9.31
CA ASN A 227 -7.02 -26.67 -10.47
C ASN A 227 -6.74 -25.55 -11.49
N VAL A 228 -7.70 -24.63 -11.68
CA VAL A 228 -7.50 -23.43 -12.51
C VAL A 228 -6.45 -22.51 -11.89
N GLU A 229 -6.54 -22.23 -10.58
CA GLU A 229 -5.54 -21.46 -9.84
C GLU A 229 -4.14 -22.09 -9.98
N TYR A 230 -4.03 -23.40 -9.79
CA TYR A 230 -2.77 -24.13 -9.87
C TYR A 230 -2.10 -24.01 -11.24
N LYS A 231 -2.86 -24.12 -12.34
CA LYS A 231 -2.32 -23.96 -13.71
C LYS A 231 -1.67 -22.59 -13.91
N TRP A 232 -2.32 -21.53 -13.43
CA TRP A 232 -1.77 -20.18 -13.51
C TRP A 232 -0.60 -19.97 -12.54
N LEU A 233 -0.71 -20.51 -11.33
CA LEU A 233 0.36 -20.46 -10.33
C LEU A 233 1.63 -21.13 -10.85
N TRP A 234 1.51 -22.33 -11.41
CA TRP A 234 2.62 -23.05 -12.04
C TRP A 234 3.29 -22.21 -13.13
N SER A 235 2.50 -21.62 -14.02
CA SER A 235 3.00 -20.77 -15.10
C SER A 235 3.76 -19.54 -14.57
N VAL A 236 3.26 -18.91 -13.50
CA VAL A 236 3.92 -17.78 -12.84
C VAL A 236 5.23 -18.22 -12.18
N GLN A 237 5.24 -19.34 -11.46
CA GLN A 237 6.43 -19.82 -10.76
C GLN A 237 7.51 -20.31 -11.72
N LEU A 238 7.15 -21.02 -12.78
CA LEU A 238 8.09 -21.46 -13.82
C LEU A 238 8.78 -20.26 -14.48
N ARG A 239 8.03 -19.20 -14.75
CA ARG A 239 8.58 -17.95 -15.28
C ARG A 239 9.50 -17.24 -14.30
N LYS A 240 9.15 -17.21 -13.01
CA LYS A 240 10.02 -16.67 -11.96
C LYS A 240 11.33 -17.46 -11.87
N ALA A 241 11.25 -18.79 -11.90
CA ALA A 241 12.43 -19.67 -11.90
C ALA A 241 13.32 -19.43 -13.12
N TYR A 242 12.73 -19.33 -14.32
CA TYR A 242 13.45 -19.01 -15.56
C TYR A 242 14.22 -17.68 -15.47
N ASN A 243 13.57 -16.62 -14.99
CA ASN A 243 14.21 -15.31 -14.79
C ASN A 243 15.38 -15.41 -13.79
N ILE A 244 15.17 -16.08 -12.65
CA ILE A 244 16.22 -16.29 -11.64
C ILE A 244 17.42 -17.01 -12.28
N LEU A 245 17.20 -18.10 -13.02
CA LEU A 245 18.28 -18.87 -13.63
C LEU A 245 19.12 -18.05 -14.62
N ILE A 246 18.49 -17.25 -15.48
CA ILE A 246 19.20 -16.37 -16.42
C ILE A 246 20.06 -15.34 -15.67
N PHE A 247 19.51 -14.72 -14.63
CA PHE A 247 20.22 -13.68 -13.90
C PHE A 247 21.37 -14.24 -13.03
N TRP A 248 21.21 -15.42 -12.42
CA TRP A 248 22.28 -16.05 -11.64
C TRP A 248 23.40 -16.66 -12.52
N SER A 249 23.10 -17.05 -13.76
CA SER A 249 24.11 -17.55 -14.71
C SER A 249 24.85 -16.43 -15.45
N SER A 250 24.25 -15.25 -15.58
CA SER A 250 24.85 -14.06 -16.22
C SER A 250 26.27 -13.71 -15.73
N PRO A 251 26.59 -13.64 -14.41
CA PRO A 251 27.95 -13.33 -13.94
C PRO A 251 29.01 -14.29 -14.49
N VAL A 252 28.67 -15.58 -14.52
CA VAL A 252 29.58 -16.63 -14.98
C VAL A 252 29.80 -16.49 -16.48
N LEU A 253 28.73 -16.34 -17.26
CA LEU A 253 28.81 -16.20 -18.71
C LEU A 253 29.60 -14.95 -19.14
N VAL A 254 29.33 -13.81 -18.51
CA VAL A 254 30.06 -12.55 -18.78
C VAL A 254 31.53 -12.68 -18.40
N SER A 255 31.84 -13.34 -17.28
CA SER A 255 33.23 -13.60 -16.88
C SER A 255 33.95 -14.51 -17.86
N CYS A 256 33.35 -15.64 -18.25
CA CYS A 256 33.91 -16.57 -19.24
C CYS A 256 34.18 -15.89 -20.59
N ALA A 257 33.21 -15.09 -21.08
CA ALA A 257 33.36 -14.36 -22.32
C ALA A 257 34.48 -13.31 -22.25
N THR A 258 34.55 -12.55 -21.15
CA THR A 258 35.56 -11.50 -20.96
C THR A 258 36.96 -12.09 -20.87
N PHE A 259 37.17 -13.12 -20.06
CA PHE A 259 38.49 -13.77 -19.93
C PHE A 259 38.87 -14.56 -21.19
N GLY A 260 37.91 -15.18 -21.88
CA GLY A 260 38.15 -15.80 -23.18
C GLY A 260 38.62 -14.78 -24.22
N ALA A 261 37.98 -13.61 -24.29
CA ALA A 261 38.42 -12.52 -25.18
C ALA A 261 39.81 -12.00 -24.81
N CYS A 262 40.13 -11.83 -23.53
CA CYS A 262 41.47 -11.43 -23.08
C CYS A 262 42.55 -12.44 -23.49
N TYR A 263 42.25 -13.74 -23.45
CA TYR A 263 43.15 -14.78 -23.92
C TYR A 263 43.43 -14.67 -25.42
N PHE A 264 42.40 -14.52 -26.25
CA PHE A 264 42.56 -14.36 -27.71
C PHE A 264 43.24 -13.05 -28.12
N LEU A 265 43.04 -11.97 -27.35
CA LEU A 265 43.67 -10.66 -27.58
C LEU A 265 45.07 -10.54 -26.98
N ASN A 266 45.63 -11.62 -26.40
CA ASN A 266 46.93 -11.65 -25.73
C ASN A 266 47.10 -10.57 -24.65
N VAL A 267 46.03 -10.24 -23.92
CA VAL A 267 46.08 -9.31 -22.78
C VAL A 267 46.54 -10.09 -21.54
N PRO A 268 47.59 -9.65 -20.81
CA PRO A 268 48.10 -10.38 -19.66
C PRO A 268 47.06 -10.43 -18.53
N LEU A 269 46.67 -11.64 -18.13
CA LEU A 269 45.72 -11.91 -17.07
C LEU A 269 46.47 -12.11 -15.74
N HIS A 270 46.52 -11.06 -14.92
CA HIS A 270 47.03 -11.13 -13.55
C HIS A 270 45.93 -11.47 -12.55
N ALA A 271 46.29 -12.12 -11.44
CA ALA A 271 45.33 -12.55 -10.42
C ALA A 271 44.53 -11.37 -9.85
N ASN A 272 45.21 -10.26 -9.55
CA ASN A 272 44.59 -9.03 -9.04
C ASN A 272 43.47 -8.50 -9.98
N ASN A 273 43.70 -8.49 -11.30
CA ASN A 273 42.75 -8.01 -12.30
C ASN A 273 41.54 -8.96 -12.41
N VAL A 274 41.76 -10.27 -12.39
CA VAL A 274 40.71 -11.30 -12.47
C VAL A 274 39.79 -11.24 -11.26
N PHE A 275 40.35 -11.25 -10.05
CA PHE A 275 39.56 -11.20 -8.81
C PHE A 275 38.81 -9.88 -8.64
N THR A 276 39.46 -8.76 -8.97
CA THR A 276 38.84 -7.43 -8.90
C THR A 276 37.69 -7.33 -9.90
N PHE A 277 37.87 -7.80 -11.15
CA PHE A 277 36.83 -7.79 -12.17
C PHE A 277 35.60 -8.60 -11.77
N ILE A 278 35.78 -9.84 -11.30
CA ILE A 278 34.68 -10.69 -10.84
C ILE A 278 33.95 -10.04 -9.65
N ALA A 279 34.70 -9.42 -8.72
CA ALA A 279 34.11 -8.71 -7.58
C ALA A 279 33.28 -7.50 -8.03
N THR A 280 33.79 -6.66 -8.93
CA THR A 280 33.05 -5.52 -9.49
C THR A 280 31.81 -5.97 -10.28
N LEU A 281 31.91 -7.03 -11.08
CA LEU A 281 30.80 -7.55 -11.88
C LEU A 281 29.63 -7.99 -11.00
N ARG A 282 29.91 -8.70 -9.89
CA ARG A 282 28.89 -9.12 -8.92
C ARG A 282 28.23 -7.93 -8.22
N LEU A 283 29.00 -6.90 -7.87
CA LEU A 283 28.44 -5.68 -7.26
C LEU A 283 27.50 -4.92 -8.20
N VAL A 284 27.79 -4.92 -9.50
CA VAL A 284 26.97 -4.26 -10.52
C VAL A 284 25.72 -5.08 -10.87
N GLN A 285 25.77 -6.42 -10.80
CA GLN A 285 24.62 -7.26 -11.13
C GLN A 285 23.50 -7.25 -10.09
N GLU A 286 23.82 -7.13 -8.80
CA GLU A 286 22.81 -7.06 -7.74
C GLU A 286 21.76 -5.93 -7.98
N PRO A 287 22.13 -4.67 -8.27
CA PRO A 287 21.14 -3.64 -8.61
C PRO A 287 20.46 -3.89 -9.96
N ILE A 288 21.16 -4.41 -10.98
CA ILE A 288 20.56 -4.69 -12.29
C ILE A 288 19.39 -5.69 -12.18
N THR A 289 19.54 -6.71 -11.33
CA THR A 289 18.48 -7.72 -11.13
C THR A 289 17.28 -7.20 -10.33
N SER A 290 17.48 -6.21 -9.46
CA SER A 290 16.43 -5.69 -8.57
C SER A 290 15.67 -4.50 -9.14
N ILE A 291 16.21 -3.78 -10.13
CA ILE A 291 15.54 -2.64 -10.79
C ILE A 291 14.14 -3.00 -11.33
N PRO A 292 13.94 -4.11 -12.06
CA PRO A 292 12.61 -4.46 -12.57
C PRO A 292 11.56 -4.65 -11.47
N ASP A 293 11.95 -5.29 -10.36
CA ASP A 293 11.07 -5.50 -9.20
C ASP A 293 10.72 -4.17 -8.53
N VAL A 294 11.70 -3.27 -8.36
CA VAL A 294 11.48 -1.93 -7.79
C VAL A 294 10.54 -1.10 -8.67
N VAL A 295 10.73 -1.12 -10.00
CA VAL A 295 9.83 -0.44 -10.94
C VAL A 295 8.41 -1.02 -10.86
N GLY A 296 8.28 -2.34 -10.76
CA GLY A 296 7.00 -3.01 -10.59
C GLY A 296 6.26 -2.58 -9.31
N VAL A 297 6.95 -2.62 -8.17
CA VAL A 297 6.40 -2.17 -6.87
C VAL A 297 6.05 -0.68 -6.91
N PHE A 298 6.87 0.14 -7.56
CA PHE A 298 6.58 1.57 -7.71
C PHE A 298 5.29 1.82 -8.49
N ILE A 299 5.11 1.17 -9.65
CA ILE A 299 3.88 1.27 -10.45
C ILE A 299 2.66 0.79 -9.65
N GLN A 300 2.75 -0.37 -9.00
CA GLN A 300 1.67 -0.92 -8.17
C GLN A 300 1.32 0.01 -7.01
N SER A 301 2.34 0.59 -6.34
CA SER A 301 2.13 1.54 -5.26
C SER A 301 1.42 2.79 -5.76
N LYS A 302 1.79 3.34 -6.92
CA LYS A 302 1.14 4.52 -7.51
C LYS A 302 -0.34 4.27 -7.78
N VAL A 303 -0.69 3.13 -8.38
CA VAL A 303 -2.10 2.76 -8.64
C VAL A 303 -2.87 2.59 -7.33
N SER A 304 -2.26 1.98 -6.32
CA SER A 304 -2.89 1.77 -5.00
C SER A 304 -3.09 3.10 -4.26
N PHE A 305 -2.10 3.98 -4.29
CA PHE A 305 -2.19 5.33 -3.71
C PHE A 305 -3.28 6.16 -4.39
N ALA A 306 -3.45 6.06 -5.71
CA ALA A 306 -4.53 6.75 -6.41
C ALA A 306 -5.92 6.31 -5.91
N ARG A 307 -6.12 5.01 -5.67
CA ARG A 307 -7.37 4.49 -5.09
C ARG A 307 -7.63 5.04 -3.69
N ILE A 308 -6.59 5.09 -2.85
CA ILE A 308 -6.69 5.63 -1.48
C ILE A 308 -7.02 7.13 -1.51
N ILE A 309 -6.38 7.90 -2.40
CA ILE A 309 -6.66 9.33 -2.55
C ILE A 309 -8.10 9.54 -2.99
N ASN A 310 -8.56 8.84 -4.03
CA ASN A 310 -9.94 8.91 -4.50
C ASN A 310 -10.95 8.58 -3.39
N PHE A 311 -10.64 7.59 -2.54
CA PHE A 311 -11.49 7.22 -1.39
C PHE A 311 -11.50 8.31 -0.30
N ILE A 312 -10.34 8.89 0.03
CA ILE A 312 -10.23 9.96 1.03
C ILE A 312 -10.90 11.25 0.53
N GLU A 313 -10.87 11.53 -0.77
CA GLU A 313 -11.50 12.69 -1.39
C GLU A 313 -13.00 12.52 -1.65
N ALA A 314 -13.54 11.31 -1.54
CA ALA A 314 -14.96 11.04 -1.73
C ALA A 314 -15.84 11.94 -0.82
N PRO A 315 -17.02 12.37 -1.28
CA PRO A 315 -17.89 13.24 -0.51
C PRO A 315 -18.28 12.58 0.82
N GLU A 316 -18.19 13.35 1.91
CA GLU A 316 -18.62 12.92 3.25
C GLU A 316 -20.12 13.17 3.42
N LEU A 317 -20.80 12.32 4.20
CA LEU A 317 -22.16 12.61 4.65
C LEU A 317 -22.18 13.94 5.39
N GLN A 318 -22.99 14.89 4.92
CA GLN A 318 -23.21 16.16 5.62
C GLN A 318 -24.10 15.93 6.85
N THR A 319 -23.65 15.15 7.83
CA THR A 319 -24.39 14.88 9.08
C THR A 319 -24.64 16.18 9.87
N GLU A 320 -23.81 17.21 9.67
CA GLU A 320 -23.99 18.52 10.29
C GLU A 320 -25.24 19.27 9.80
N SER A 321 -25.75 18.99 8.60
CA SER A 321 -26.93 19.68 8.05
C SER A 321 -28.25 19.23 8.70
N VAL A 322 -28.32 18.01 9.22
CA VAL A 322 -29.53 17.42 9.84
C VAL A 322 -29.56 17.64 11.36
N ARG A 323 -28.39 17.77 12.00
CA ARG A 323 -28.25 17.90 13.46
C ARG A 323 -28.04 19.35 13.88
N ILE A 324 -29.12 20.01 14.27
CA ILE A 324 -29.02 21.28 15.01
C ILE A 324 -28.77 20.93 16.48
N LYS A 325 -27.60 21.32 17.02
CA LYS A 325 -27.40 21.32 18.48
C LYS A 325 -28.40 22.30 19.10
N CYS A 326 -29.36 21.83 19.89
CA CYS A 326 -30.27 22.72 20.61
C CYS A 326 -29.53 23.53 21.68
N ASN A 327 -29.72 24.84 21.65
CA ASN A 327 -29.89 25.62 22.89
C ASN A 327 -31.30 25.33 23.41
N LEU A 328 -31.41 25.07 24.71
CA LEU A 328 -32.48 24.29 25.33
C LEU A 328 -33.86 24.99 25.46
N GLU A 329 -34.12 26.14 24.85
CA GLU A 329 -35.18 27.03 25.37
C GLU A 329 -36.41 27.31 24.49
N THR A 330 -36.57 26.76 23.27
CA THR A 330 -37.71 27.24 22.43
C THR A 330 -38.46 26.25 21.52
N VAL A 331 -38.20 24.94 21.51
CA VAL A 331 -38.91 24.03 20.59
C VAL A 331 -39.47 22.77 21.28
N ASN A 332 -40.80 22.69 21.37
CA ASN A 332 -41.57 21.55 21.91
C ASN A 332 -41.68 20.33 20.96
N ARG A 333 -40.80 20.24 19.95
CA ARG A 333 -40.87 19.27 18.85
C ARG A 333 -39.53 18.57 18.68
N ASN A 334 -39.52 17.25 18.56
CA ASN A 334 -38.29 16.44 18.50
C ASN A 334 -37.89 16.08 17.06
N ILE A 335 -38.86 15.89 16.17
CA ILE A 335 -38.62 15.57 14.75
C ILE A 335 -39.54 16.42 13.88
N ILE A 336 -38.96 17.12 12.91
CA ILE A 336 -39.68 17.94 11.95
C ILE A 336 -39.14 17.65 10.54
N ILE A 337 -40.02 17.21 9.64
CA ILE A 337 -39.73 16.95 8.23
C ILE A 337 -40.75 17.73 7.40
N PHE A 338 -40.29 18.65 6.55
CA PHE A 338 -41.15 19.48 5.69
C PHE A 338 -40.81 19.26 4.21
N SER A 339 -41.79 18.76 3.44
CA SER A 339 -41.71 18.51 1.99
C SER A 339 -40.38 17.86 1.58
N ALA A 340 -39.96 16.82 2.30
CA ALA A 340 -38.65 16.23 2.10
C ALA A 340 -38.66 15.10 1.07
N ASP A 341 -37.71 15.16 0.14
CA ASP A 341 -37.43 14.12 -0.85
C ASP A 341 -36.10 13.43 -0.49
N PHE A 342 -36.13 12.11 -0.33
CA PHE A 342 -34.95 11.30 0.03
C PHE A 342 -34.62 10.31 -1.06
N SER A 343 -33.34 10.13 -1.35
CA SER A 343 -32.86 9.19 -2.36
C SER A 343 -31.53 8.58 -1.93
N TRP A 344 -31.38 7.26 -2.11
CA TRP A 344 -30.09 6.59 -1.89
C TRP A 344 -29.06 6.92 -2.99
N GLU A 345 -29.55 7.18 -4.20
CA GLU A 345 -28.74 7.57 -5.36
C GLU A 345 -28.84 9.09 -5.59
N GLU A 346 -27.78 9.71 -6.12
CA GLU A 346 -27.81 11.12 -6.57
C GLU A 346 -28.78 11.38 -7.74
N ASN A 347 -29.51 10.35 -8.18
CA ASN A 347 -30.42 10.39 -9.30
C ASN A 347 -31.72 11.14 -8.92
N LEU A 348 -31.70 12.46 -9.14
CA LEU A 348 -32.79 13.40 -8.84
C LEU A 348 -34.14 13.05 -9.49
N ALA A 349 -34.15 12.20 -10.52
CA ALA A 349 -35.36 11.86 -11.28
C ALA A 349 -36.29 10.86 -10.56
N LYS A 350 -35.77 10.02 -9.65
CA LYS A 350 -36.57 9.03 -8.92
C LYS A 350 -36.16 8.91 -7.44
N PRO A 351 -36.54 9.90 -6.61
CA PRO A 351 -36.34 9.77 -5.17
C PRO A 351 -37.13 8.59 -4.59
N SER A 352 -36.52 7.89 -3.63
CA SER A 352 -37.07 6.72 -2.93
C SER A 352 -38.24 7.09 -2.03
N LEU A 353 -38.21 8.28 -1.42
CA LEU A 353 -39.31 8.87 -0.66
C LEU A 353 -39.59 10.26 -1.22
N ARG A 354 -40.88 10.60 -1.39
CA ARG A 354 -41.33 11.86 -1.99
C ARG A 354 -42.27 12.62 -1.07
N ASN A 355 -42.06 13.92 -0.98
CA ASN A 355 -42.94 14.87 -0.30
C ASN A 355 -43.34 14.41 1.10
N ILE A 356 -42.37 13.98 1.91
CA ILE A 356 -42.62 13.53 3.27
C ILE A 356 -42.85 14.75 4.16
N HIS A 357 -43.99 14.75 4.86
CA HIS A 357 -44.35 15.71 5.89
C HIS A 357 -44.58 14.97 7.19
N LEU A 358 -43.72 15.21 8.19
CA LEU A 358 -43.78 14.52 9.47
C LEU A 358 -43.45 15.50 10.60
N GLN A 359 -44.28 15.51 11.64
CA GLN A 359 -44.01 16.28 12.85
C GLN A 359 -44.28 15.39 14.06
N VAL A 360 -43.30 15.29 14.95
CA VAL A 360 -43.40 14.46 16.17
C VAL A 360 -43.05 15.31 17.40
N GLY A 361 -44.02 15.38 18.31
CA GLY A 361 -43.91 16.05 19.61
C GLY A 361 -43.13 15.23 20.65
N CYS A 362 -42.76 15.86 21.76
CA CYS A 362 -42.12 15.17 22.87
C CYS A 362 -43.12 14.24 23.59
N GLY A 363 -42.72 13.00 23.85
CA GLY A 363 -43.56 12.00 24.53
C GLY A 363 -44.57 11.27 23.61
N GLU A 364 -44.64 11.64 22.33
CA GLU A 364 -45.50 10.96 21.36
C GLU A 364 -44.92 9.61 20.93
N ARG A 365 -45.81 8.64 20.72
CA ARG A 365 -45.46 7.30 20.20
C ARG A 365 -46.04 7.19 18.80
N MET A 366 -45.18 6.93 17.82
CA MET A 366 -45.56 6.82 16.42
C MET A 366 -45.37 5.38 15.93
N ALA A 367 -46.33 4.89 15.14
CA ALA A 367 -46.22 3.63 14.42
C ALA A 367 -46.19 3.90 12.91
N ILE A 368 -45.28 3.24 12.19
CA ILE A 368 -45.14 3.35 10.73
C ILE A 368 -45.57 2.01 10.11
N CYS A 369 -46.65 2.03 9.33
CA CYS A 369 -47.22 0.86 8.68
C CYS A 369 -47.15 0.98 7.15
N GLY A 370 -47.08 -0.15 6.43
CA GLY A 370 -47.08 -0.18 4.96
C GLY A 370 -46.61 -1.52 4.41
N GLU A 371 -46.77 -1.72 3.10
CA GLU A 371 -46.38 -2.96 2.40
C GLU A 371 -44.86 -3.19 2.38
N VAL A 372 -44.42 -4.43 2.12
CA VAL A 372 -42.99 -4.75 1.97
C VAL A 372 -42.43 -3.93 0.80
N GLY A 373 -41.34 -3.21 1.04
CA GLY A 373 -40.73 -2.31 0.03
C GLY A 373 -41.29 -0.88 0.01
N SER A 374 -42.25 -0.53 0.88
CA SER A 374 -42.84 0.83 0.93
C SER A 374 -41.93 1.95 1.45
N GLY A 375 -40.64 1.68 1.71
CA GLY A 375 -39.67 2.69 2.17
C GLY A 375 -39.64 2.96 3.68
N LYS A 376 -40.29 2.14 4.52
CA LYS A 376 -40.29 2.31 6.01
C LYS A 376 -38.88 2.39 6.59
N SER A 377 -38.01 1.46 6.24
CA SER A 377 -36.62 1.44 6.70
C SER A 377 -35.82 2.62 6.14
N THR A 378 -36.12 3.06 4.92
CA THR A 378 -35.50 4.24 4.29
C THR A 378 -35.89 5.53 5.02
N LEU A 379 -37.12 5.63 5.53
CA LEU A 379 -37.56 6.79 6.33
C LEU A 379 -36.80 6.86 7.66
N LEU A 380 -36.57 5.72 8.32
CA LEU A 380 -35.75 5.67 9.54
C LEU A 380 -34.29 6.03 9.25
N ALA A 381 -33.72 5.52 8.15
CA ALA A 381 -32.36 5.87 7.71
C ALA A 381 -32.22 7.37 7.36
N ALA A 382 -33.27 7.99 6.82
CA ALA A 382 -33.31 9.43 6.57
C ALA A 382 -33.31 10.25 7.89
N ILE A 383 -34.06 9.81 8.91
CA ILE A 383 -34.04 10.44 10.25
C ILE A 383 -32.67 10.30 10.92
N LEU A 384 -31.96 9.20 10.69
CA LEU A 384 -30.59 8.98 11.17
C LEU A 384 -29.54 9.85 10.43
N GLY A 385 -29.89 10.40 9.27
CA GLY A 385 -28.99 11.16 8.39
C GLY A 385 -28.09 10.28 7.51
N GLU A 386 -28.48 9.02 7.29
CA GLU A 386 -27.76 8.08 6.40
C GLU A 386 -28.16 8.27 4.92
N VAL A 387 -29.39 8.73 4.68
CA VAL A 387 -29.90 9.02 3.33
C VAL A 387 -29.73 10.52 3.06
N PRO A 388 -29.08 10.91 1.95
CA PRO A 388 -28.95 12.32 1.61
C PRO A 388 -30.33 12.94 1.34
N ASN A 389 -30.51 14.16 1.84
CA ASN A 389 -31.68 14.98 1.57
C ASN A 389 -31.51 15.68 0.22
N VAL A 390 -32.46 15.48 -0.70
CA VAL A 390 -32.43 16.06 -2.04
C VAL A 390 -33.14 17.42 -2.06
N ARG A 391 -34.30 17.51 -1.40
CA ARG A 391 -35.15 18.71 -1.31
C ARG A 391 -35.92 18.69 0.01
N GLY A 392 -36.24 19.86 0.55
CA GLY A 392 -36.95 20.00 1.82
C GLY A 392 -36.01 20.12 3.02
N ASN A 393 -36.59 20.20 4.22
CA ASN A 393 -35.82 20.38 5.45
C ASN A 393 -36.16 19.28 6.48
N ILE A 394 -35.13 18.74 7.12
CA ILE A 394 -35.25 17.77 8.19
C ILE A 394 -34.48 18.28 9.41
N GLN A 395 -35.17 18.35 10.55
CA GLN A 395 -34.61 18.79 11.82
C GLN A 395 -34.91 17.71 12.86
N VAL A 396 -33.85 17.15 13.43
CA VAL A 396 -33.94 16.15 14.50
C VAL A 396 -33.19 16.66 15.72
N TYR A 397 -33.88 16.65 16.86
CA TYR A 397 -33.36 17.17 18.12
C TYR A 397 -33.12 16.04 19.12
N GLY A 398 -32.00 16.14 19.86
CA GLY A 398 -31.66 15.19 20.92
C GLY A 398 -30.77 14.02 20.49
N LYS A 399 -30.76 12.95 21.30
CA LYS A 399 -30.01 11.70 21.04
C LYS A 399 -30.94 10.65 20.45
N ILE A 400 -30.47 9.91 19.45
CA ILE A 400 -31.23 8.87 18.77
C ILE A 400 -30.72 7.50 19.24
N ALA A 401 -31.64 6.58 19.51
CA ALA A 401 -31.36 5.15 19.67
C ALA A 401 -31.98 4.40 18.49
N TYR A 402 -31.22 3.47 17.89
CA TYR A 402 -31.63 2.70 16.71
C TYR A 402 -31.47 1.21 16.95
N VAL A 403 -32.46 0.43 16.52
CA VAL A 403 -32.46 -1.03 16.52
C VAL A 403 -32.74 -1.47 15.09
N SER A 404 -31.80 -2.21 14.50
CA SER A 404 -31.84 -2.68 13.11
C SER A 404 -32.60 -3.99 12.95
#